data_AF-A0A538AYM3-F1
#
_entry.id   AF-A0A538AYM3-F1
#
_cell.length_a   1.000
_cell.length_b   1.000
_cell.length_c   1.000
_cell.angle_alpha   90.00
_cell.angle_beta   90.00
_cell.angle_gamma   90.00
#
_symmetry.space_group_name_H-M   'P 1'
#
loop_
_entity.id
_entity.type
_entity.pdbx_description
1 polymer ?
#
loop_
_entity_poly.entity_id
_entity_poly.type
_entity_poly.pdbx_seq_one_letter_code
_entity_poly.pdbx_strand_id
1 'polypeptide(L)'
;MTTRVLQMDLALAPSDIGGLSGYDSARVLLRYGRRVVSEVSVPIEDGVVTRAAVTAALNEDRAARARLSQRIVEEHLIRPVPASSPSWSVVVCTRDRPELLRRCVESLIGENDGSGEIIVVDNAPTTDATARIAERYPVRYVREDRPGLNRAPTGLGRDSYLHGRRHCRRSGVGESASV
;
A
#
# COMPACT_ATOMS: atom_id res chain seq x y z
N MET A 1 32.55 -24.06 23.15
CA MET A 1 31.52 -23.40 22.33
C MET A 1 32.12 -22.19 21.65
N THR A 2 32.49 -22.36 20.38
CA THR A 2 32.90 -21.25 19.51
C THR A 2 31.66 -20.68 18.85
N THR A 3 31.38 -19.40 19.07
CA THR A 3 30.24 -18.70 18.48
C THR A 3 30.71 -17.72 17.41
N ARG A 4 30.08 -17.76 16.23
CA ARG A 4 30.29 -16.78 15.18
C ARG A 4 29.22 -15.69 15.25
N VAL A 5 29.60 -14.43 15.08
CA VAL A 5 28.62 -13.33 14.92
C VAL A 5 28.35 -13.11 13.44
N LEU A 6 27.07 -13.09 13.07
CA LEU A 6 26.60 -12.87 11.70
C LEU A 6 25.57 -11.75 11.67
N GLN A 7 25.34 -11.15 10.51
CA GLN A 7 24.28 -10.18 10.29
C GLN A 7 23.41 -10.63 9.12
N MET A 8 22.09 -10.52 9.26
CA MET A 8 21.13 -10.88 8.22
C MET A 8 20.08 -9.77 8.08
N ASP A 9 19.87 -9.30 6.86
CA ASP A 9 18.81 -8.35 6.54
C ASP A 9 17.58 -9.10 6.05
N LEU A 10 16.50 -9.04 6.83
CA LEU A 10 15.22 -9.67 6.56
C LEU A 10 14.42 -8.95 5.46
N ALA A 11 14.80 -7.71 5.08
CA ALA A 11 14.24 -7.03 3.91
C ALA A 11 14.76 -7.64 2.60
N LEU A 12 15.93 -8.28 2.65
CA LEU A 12 16.45 -9.12 1.57
C LEU A 12 15.97 -10.56 1.83
N ALA A 13 15.67 -11.32 0.77
CA ALA A 13 15.32 -12.72 0.93
C ALA A 13 16.47 -13.44 1.65
N PRO A 14 16.31 -13.88 2.91
CA PRO A 14 17.43 -14.42 3.66
C PRO A 14 17.84 -15.76 3.06
N SER A 15 19.14 -15.99 2.94
CA SER A 15 19.72 -17.22 2.40
C SER A 15 20.55 -17.94 3.45
N ASP A 16 20.80 -19.22 3.22
CA ASP A 16 21.64 -20.03 4.09
C ASP A 16 23.08 -19.52 4.04
N ILE A 17 23.75 -19.51 5.19
CA ILE A 17 25.12 -19.02 5.33
C ILE A 17 26.03 -20.20 5.65
N GLY A 18 26.85 -20.61 4.67
CA GLY A 18 27.85 -21.66 4.83
C GLY A 18 29.24 -21.13 5.20
N GLY A 19 30.23 -22.03 5.25
CA GLY A 19 31.62 -21.69 5.54
C GLY A 19 31.91 -21.47 7.03
N LEU A 20 31.09 -22.08 7.90
CA LEU A 20 31.16 -21.91 9.35
C LEU A 20 31.70 -23.16 10.05
N SER A 21 32.49 -23.96 9.35
CA SER A 21 33.18 -25.13 9.91
C SER A 21 34.05 -24.72 11.11
N GLY A 22 33.88 -25.39 12.26
CA GLY A 22 34.60 -25.09 13.50
C GLY A 22 33.87 -24.15 14.47
N TYR A 23 32.63 -23.77 14.16
CA TYR A 23 31.74 -23.05 15.07
C TYR A 23 30.52 -23.93 15.40
N ASP A 24 30.12 -23.92 16.67
CA ASP A 24 28.99 -24.73 17.16
C ASP A 24 27.67 -23.95 17.11
N SER A 25 27.76 -22.62 17.07
CA SER A 25 26.61 -21.72 17.14
C SER A 25 26.89 -20.39 16.45
N ALA A 26 25.84 -19.73 16.00
CA ALA A 26 25.90 -18.37 15.50
C ALA A 26 24.99 -17.45 16.31
N ARG A 27 25.49 -16.24 16.58
CA ARG A 27 24.70 -15.10 17.05
C ARG A 27 24.39 -14.22 15.85
N VAL A 28 23.13 -14.19 15.45
CA VAL A 28 22.68 -13.52 14.23
C VAL A 28 21.97 -12.22 14.59
N LEU A 29 22.55 -11.10 14.18
CA LEU A 29 21.92 -9.80 14.26
C LEU A 29 20.92 -9.67 13.11
N LEU A 30 19.63 -9.69 13.44
CA LEU A 30 18.52 -9.56 12.50
C LEU A 30 18.20 -8.10 12.29
N ARG A 31 18.16 -7.69 11.03
CA ARG A 31 17.83 -6.33 10.60
C ARG A 31 16.65 -6.34 9.63
N TYR A 32 16.01 -5.19 9.52
CA TYR A 32 15.09 -4.89 8.45
C TYR A 32 15.55 -3.57 7.84
N GLY A 33 16.22 -3.66 6.69
CA GLY A 33 16.93 -2.55 6.07
C GLY A 33 17.97 -1.91 7.00
N ARG A 34 17.77 -0.62 7.31
CA ARG A 34 18.71 0.16 8.15
C ARG A 34 18.51 -0.06 9.65
N ARG A 35 17.50 -0.82 10.08
CA ARG A 35 17.11 -0.94 11.50
C ARG A 35 17.38 -2.33 12.05
N VAL A 36 17.82 -2.39 13.30
CA VAL A 36 17.97 -3.64 14.05
C VAL A 36 16.60 -4.09 14.58
N VAL A 37 16.28 -5.36 14.34
CA VAL A 37 15.05 -6.01 14.79
C VAL A 37 15.30 -6.79 16.07
N SER A 38 16.28 -7.69 16.06
CA SER A 38 16.65 -8.49 17.24
C SER A 38 17.99 -9.16 17.03
N GLU A 39 18.48 -9.83 18.06
CA GLU A 39 19.57 -10.78 17.98
C GLU A 39 19.02 -12.17 18.34
N VAL A 40 19.38 -13.20 17.57
CA VAL A 40 19.01 -14.58 17.85
C VAL A 40 20.26 -15.47 17.89
N SER A 41 20.24 -16.48 18.76
CA SER A 41 21.27 -17.52 18.76
C SER A 41 20.70 -18.76 18.06
N VAL A 42 21.43 -19.28 17.07
CA VAL A 42 21.04 -20.44 16.27
C VAL A 42 22.17 -21.46 16.22
N PRO A 43 21.87 -22.76 16.17
CA PRO A 43 22.90 -23.78 15.96
C PRO A 43 23.51 -23.64 14.55
N ILE A 44 24.75 -24.11 14.42
CA ILE A 44 25.40 -24.30 13.12
C ILE A 44 25.40 -25.80 12.85
N GLU A 45 24.71 -26.22 11.79
CA GLU A 45 24.59 -27.62 11.37
C GLU A 45 25.38 -27.79 10.08
N ASP A 46 26.32 -28.74 10.04
CA ASP A 46 27.21 -28.99 8.89
C ASP A 46 27.94 -27.73 8.38
N GLY A 47 28.29 -26.82 9.29
CA GLY A 47 28.95 -25.55 8.95
C GLY A 47 28.03 -24.54 8.27
N VAL A 48 26.71 -24.72 8.38
CA VAL A 48 25.68 -23.88 7.78
C VAL A 48 24.72 -23.34 8.84
N VAL A 49 24.42 -22.04 8.75
CA VAL A 49 23.25 -21.44 9.39
C VAL A 49 22.12 -21.40 8.37
N THR A 50 21.05 -22.14 8.61
CA THR A 50 19.91 -22.17 7.71
C THR A 50 18.96 -21.01 7.96
N ARG A 51 18.32 -20.53 6.90
CA ARG A 51 17.20 -19.59 6.99
C ARG A 51 16.10 -20.14 7.90
N ALA A 52 15.85 -21.45 7.85
CA ALA A 52 14.83 -22.10 8.67
C ALA A 52 15.13 -21.96 10.17
N ALA A 53 16.36 -22.20 10.60
CA ALA A 53 16.77 -22.05 12.00
C ALA A 53 16.62 -20.60 12.48
N VAL A 54 17.04 -19.62 11.67
CA VAL A 54 16.86 -18.19 11.98
C VAL A 54 15.40 -17.79 12.05
N THR A 55 14.57 -18.31 11.12
CA THR A 55 13.13 -18.04 11.09
C THR A 55 12.42 -18.64 12.31
N ALA A 56 12.79 -19.86 12.71
CA ALA A 56 12.26 -20.51 13.91
C ALA A 56 12.62 -19.71 15.18
N ALA A 57 13.90 -19.35 15.36
CA ALA A 57 14.35 -18.57 16.51
C ALA A 57 13.69 -17.18 16.58
N LEU A 58 13.51 -16.51 15.43
CA LEU A 58 12.74 -15.26 15.36
C LEU A 58 11.26 -15.48 15.75
N ASN A 59 10.66 -16.59 15.32
CA ASN A 59 9.25 -16.86 15.57
C ASN A 59 8.94 -17.19 17.04
N GLU A 60 9.93 -17.71 17.77
CA GLU A 60 9.85 -17.97 19.21
C GLU A 60 9.99 -16.68 20.03
N ASP A 61 10.73 -15.67 19.54
CA ASP A 61 10.83 -14.36 20.18
C ASP A 61 9.64 -13.44 19.82
N ARG A 62 8.62 -13.43 20.69
CA ARG A 62 7.44 -12.57 20.55
C ARG A 62 7.79 -11.09 20.41
N ALA A 63 8.82 -10.60 21.11
CA ALA A 63 9.20 -9.19 21.06
C ALA A 63 9.91 -8.86 19.75
N ALA A 64 10.77 -9.76 19.24
CA ALA A 64 11.36 -9.63 17.91
C ALA A 64 10.32 -9.63 16.80
N ARG A 65 9.32 -10.50 16.88
CA ARG A 65 8.18 -10.51 15.95
C ARG A 65 7.42 -9.19 15.96
N ALA A 66 7.09 -8.67 17.14
CA ALA A 66 6.39 -7.40 17.27
C ALA A 66 7.20 -6.24 16.64
N ARG A 67 8.52 -6.19 16.91
CA ARG A 67 9.42 -5.21 16.30
C ARG A 67 9.46 -5.35 14.78
N LEU A 68 9.61 -6.58 14.25
CA LEU A 68 9.61 -6.83 12.82
C LEU A 68 8.30 -6.38 12.16
N SER A 69 7.16 -6.80 12.70
CA SER A 69 5.84 -6.40 12.21
C SER A 69 5.69 -4.89 12.20
N GLN A 70 6.10 -4.21 13.27
CA GLN A 70 6.07 -2.75 13.35
C GLN A 70 6.95 -2.11 12.26
N ARG A 71 8.16 -2.64 12.00
CA ARG A 71 9.05 -2.11 10.95
C ARG A 71 8.47 -2.29 9.56
N ILE A 72 7.90 -3.46 9.26
CA ILE A 72 7.24 -3.72 7.97
C ILE A 72 6.08 -2.72 7.77
N VAL A 73 5.27 -2.49 8.80
CA VAL A 73 4.16 -1.52 8.74
C VAL A 73 4.68 -0.09 8.53
N GLU A 74 5.66 0.34 9.32
CA GLU A 74 6.22 1.68 9.22
C GLU A 74 6.87 1.95 7.85
N GLU A 75 7.61 0.99 7.31
CA GLU A 75 8.40 1.18 6.08
C GLU A 75 7.57 1.00 4.80
N HIS A 76 6.54 0.16 4.83
CA HIS A 76 5.75 -0.14 3.63
C HIS A 76 4.31 0.37 3.64
N LEU A 77 3.71 0.58 4.81
CA LEU A 77 2.29 0.92 4.92
C LEU A 77 2.05 2.36 5.39
N ILE A 78 2.97 2.94 6.15
CA ILE A 78 2.88 4.34 6.59
C ILE A 78 3.65 5.23 5.62
N ARG A 79 2.95 5.74 4.59
CA ARG A 79 3.47 6.87 3.79
C ARG A 79 3.24 8.17 4.57
N PRO A 80 4.23 9.06 4.68
CA PRO A 80 4.00 10.41 5.21
C PRO A 80 2.93 11.07 4.35
N VAL A 81 1.85 11.54 4.97
CA VAL A 81 0.81 12.31 4.29
C VAL A 81 1.39 13.71 4.05
N PRO A 82 1.53 14.17 2.79
CA PRO A 82 1.97 15.53 2.52
C PRO A 82 1.11 16.54 3.28
N ALA A 83 1.70 17.60 3.82
CA ALA A 83 0.97 18.63 4.58
C ALA A 83 -0.15 19.30 3.77
N SER A 84 -0.08 19.25 2.44
CA SER A 84 -1.10 19.73 1.50
C SER A 84 -2.20 18.72 1.19
N SER A 85 -2.26 17.58 1.88
CA SER A 85 -3.29 16.56 1.64
C SER A 85 -4.62 16.99 2.25
N PRO A 86 -5.75 16.56 1.65
CA PRO A 86 -7.05 16.77 2.26
C PRO A 86 -7.10 16.14 3.65
N SER A 87 -7.82 16.79 4.57
CA SER A 87 -7.98 16.36 5.96
C SER A 87 -8.74 15.04 6.07
N TRP A 88 -9.64 14.78 5.13
CA TRP A 88 -10.40 13.55 4.98
C TRP A 88 -10.70 13.24 3.51
N SER A 89 -11.00 11.97 3.22
CA SER A 89 -11.43 11.52 1.89
C SER A 89 -12.69 10.68 2.02
N VAL A 90 -13.73 10.97 1.25
CA VAL A 90 -14.91 10.11 1.09
C VAL A 90 -14.82 9.41 -0.25
N VAL A 91 -14.84 8.07 -0.24
CA VAL A 91 -14.84 7.24 -1.45
C VAL A 91 -16.26 6.71 -1.69
N VAL A 92 -16.87 7.11 -2.81
CA VAL A 92 -18.19 6.65 -3.25
C VAL A 92 -18.00 5.65 -4.38
N CYS A 93 -18.08 4.36 -4.05
CA CYS A 93 -18.09 3.29 -5.05
C CYS A 93 -19.49 3.13 -5.63
N THR A 94 -19.63 3.16 -6.94
CA THR A 94 -20.90 2.98 -7.64
C THR A 94 -20.73 2.12 -8.88
N ARG A 95 -21.82 1.54 -9.36
CA ARG A 95 -21.91 0.82 -10.62
C ARG A 95 -23.32 0.99 -11.15
N ASP A 96 -23.45 1.55 -12.34
CA ASP A 96 -24.72 1.67 -13.07
C ASP A 96 -25.86 2.30 -12.23
N ARG A 97 -25.51 3.22 -11.31
CA ARG A 97 -26.45 3.93 -10.42
C ARG A 97 -26.23 5.45 -10.46
N PRO A 98 -26.33 6.08 -11.64
CA PRO A 98 -26.03 7.49 -11.84
C PRO A 98 -26.84 8.42 -10.91
N GLU A 99 -28.13 8.13 -10.73
CA GLU A 99 -29.03 9.06 -10.00
C GLU A 99 -28.85 8.99 -8.49
N LEU A 100 -28.45 7.82 -7.99
CA LEU A 100 -28.06 7.65 -6.59
C LEU A 100 -26.72 8.33 -6.31
N LEU A 101 -25.77 8.22 -7.26
CA LEU A 101 -24.49 8.92 -7.17
C LEU A 101 -24.73 10.43 -7.09
N ARG A 102 -25.56 10.99 -7.98
CA ARG A 102 -25.87 12.42 -8.01
C ARG A 102 -26.35 12.92 -6.64
N ARG A 103 -27.36 12.27 -6.07
CA ARG A 103 -27.92 12.63 -4.76
C ARG A 103 -26.88 12.52 -3.63
N CYS A 104 -26.04 11.48 -3.67
CA CYS A 104 -24.98 11.28 -2.69
C CYS A 104 -23.94 12.40 -2.77
N VAL A 105 -23.45 12.72 -3.97
CA VAL A 105 -22.44 13.76 -4.19
C VAL A 105 -22.97 15.15 -3.81
N GLU A 106 -24.21 15.47 -4.16
CA GLU A 106 -24.84 16.74 -3.75
C GLU A 106 -24.90 16.89 -2.23
N SER A 107 -25.26 15.83 -1.51
CA SER A 107 -25.27 15.84 -0.05
C SER A 107 -23.87 16.00 0.55
N LEU A 108 -22.87 15.33 -0.01
CA LEU A 108 -21.50 15.39 0.50
C LEU A 108 -20.82 16.75 0.26
N ILE A 109 -21.12 17.39 -0.87
CA ILE A 109 -20.57 18.72 -1.20
C ILE A 109 -21.16 19.77 -0.27
N GLY A 110 -22.44 19.66 0.08
CA GLY A 110 -23.09 20.61 1.01
C GLY A 110 -22.41 20.67 2.38
N GLU A 111 -21.79 19.58 2.81
CA GLU A 111 -21.09 19.46 4.10
C GLU A 111 -19.57 19.70 4.00
N ASN A 112 -19.01 19.83 2.80
CA ASN A 112 -17.57 20.01 2.61
C ASN A 112 -17.19 21.50 2.64
N ASP A 113 -16.46 21.91 3.68
CA ASP A 113 -15.89 23.26 3.85
C ASP A 113 -14.66 23.53 2.95
N GLY A 114 -14.30 22.57 2.09
CA GLY A 114 -13.15 22.64 1.19
C GLY A 114 -11.89 21.94 1.75
N SER A 115 -11.95 21.39 2.96
CA SER A 115 -10.83 20.67 3.57
C SER A 115 -10.73 19.19 3.14
N GLY A 116 -11.82 18.61 2.63
CA GLY A 116 -11.90 17.20 2.23
C GLY A 116 -11.93 16.96 0.72
N GLU A 117 -11.63 15.73 0.31
CA GLU A 117 -11.80 15.25 -1.07
C GLU A 117 -12.92 14.20 -1.17
N ILE A 118 -13.65 14.23 -2.29
CA ILE A 118 -14.64 13.20 -2.64
C ILE A 118 -14.16 12.48 -3.89
N ILE A 119 -14.08 11.15 -3.82
CA ILE A 119 -13.58 10.29 -4.88
C ILE A 119 -14.72 9.38 -5.31
N VAL A 120 -15.09 9.40 -6.59
CA VAL A 120 -16.08 8.50 -7.17
C VAL A 120 -15.36 7.36 -7.86
N VAL A 121 -15.62 6.13 -7.44
CA VAL A 121 -15.09 4.92 -8.07
C VAL A 121 -16.22 4.23 -8.82
N ASP A 122 -16.14 4.23 -10.14
CA ASP A 122 -17.14 3.65 -11.03
C ASP A 122 -16.71 2.26 -11.49
N ASN A 123 -17.37 1.25 -10.94
CA ASN A 123 -16.92 -0.14 -10.93
C ASN A 123 -17.58 -0.94 -12.07
N ALA A 124 -16.81 -1.21 -13.11
CA ALA A 124 -17.20 -1.86 -14.35
C ALA A 124 -18.52 -1.32 -14.91
N PRO A 125 -18.59 0.00 -15.20
CA PRO A 125 -19.80 0.61 -15.69
C PRO A 125 -20.16 0.06 -17.07
N THR A 126 -21.43 -0.21 -17.28
CA THR A 126 -21.98 -0.62 -18.56
C THR A 126 -22.22 0.57 -19.51
N THR A 127 -22.22 1.79 -18.97
CA THR A 127 -22.46 3.05 -19.70
C THR A 127 -21.49 4.15 -19.25
N ASP A 128 -21.55 5.33 -19.86
CA ASP A 128 -20.77 6.51 -19.45
C ASP A 128 -21.55 7.46 -18.51
N ALA A 129 -22.76 7.08 -18.07
CA ALA A 129 -23.67 7.94 -17.32
C ALA A 129 -23.06 8.44 -16.00
N THR A 130 -22.37 7.58 -15.26
CA THR A 130 -21.67 7.94 -14.02
C THR A 130 -20.58 8.99 -14.26
N ALA A 131 -19.80 8.83 -15.33
CA ALA A 131 -18.72 9.77 -15.68
C ALA A 131 -19.29 11.16 -15.98
N ARG A 132 -20.37 11.23 -16.77
CA ARG A 132 -21.06 12.49 -17.11
C ARG A 132 -21.64 13.21 -15.90
N ILE A 133 -22.02 12.48 -14.85
CA ILE A 133 -22.47 13.07 -13.58
C ILE A 133 -21.27 13.57 -12.79
N ALA A 134 -20.22 12.75 -12.65
CA ALA A 134 -19.03 13.13 -11.90
C ALA A 134 -18.35 14.40 -12.46
N GLU A 135 -18.35 14.59 -13.78
CA GLU A 135 -17.82 15.80 -14.44
C GLU A 135 -18.51 17.11 -14.03
N ARG A 136 -19.74 17.05 -13.50
CA ARG A 136 -20.50 18.24 -13.08
C ARG A 136 -20.17 18.72 -11.68
N TYR A 137 -19.39 17.95 -10.92
CA TYR A 137 -19.10 18.21 -9.51
C TYR A 137 -17.59 18.26 -9.26
N PRO A 138 -17.12 18.96 -8.20
CA PRO A 138 -15.73 18.99 -7.78
C PRO A 138 -15.30 17.66 -7.11
N VAL A 139 -15.42 16.55 -7.84
CA VAL A 139 -15.07 15.20 -7.37
C VAL A 139 -13.95 14.61 -8.22
N ARG A 140 -13.17 13.69 -7.64
CA ARG A 140 -12.20 12.89 -8.40
C ARG A 140 -12.86 11.62 -8.90
N TYR A 141 -13.05 11.49 -10.20
CA TYR A 141 -13.58 10.28 -10.82
C TYR A 141 -12.49 9.26 -11.14
N VAL A 142 -12.74 8.00 -10.82
CA VAL A 142 -11.89 6.84 -11.12
C VAL A 142 -12.76 5.74 -11.69
N ARG A 143 -12.41 5.23 -12.87
CA ARG A 143 -13.09 4.09 -13.50
C ARG A 143 -12.30 2.81 -13.24
N GLU A 144 -12.99 1.77 -12.78
CA GLU A 144 -12.45 0.42 -12.70
C GLU A 144 -13.12 -0.44 -13.78
N ASP A 145 -12.35 -1.11 -14.65
CA ASP A 145 -12.94 -1.87 -15.76
C ASP A 145 -13.39 -3.28 -15.38
N ARG A 146 -13.06 -3.76 -14.17
CA ARG A 146 -13.36 -5.14 -13.73
C ARG A 146 -14.43 -5.16 -12.64
N PRO A 147 -15.51 -5.95 -12.80
CA PRO A 147 -16.57 -6.02 -11.79
C PRO A 147 -16.06 -6.65 -10.49
N GLY A 148 -16.33 -6.01 -9.36
CA GLY A 148 -16.03 -6.58 -8.03
C GLY A 148 -16.73 -5.84 -6.88
N LEU A 149 -17.61 -6.52 -6.14
CA LEU A 149 -18.48 -5.92 -5.12
C LEU A 149 -17.74 -5.32 -3.90
N ASN A 150 -16.47 -5.68 -3.70
CA ASN A 150 -15.68 -5.25 -2.54
C ASN A 150 -14.18 -5.19 -2.85
N ARG A 151 -13.81 -4.50 -3.93
CA ARG A 151 -12.43 -4.06 -4.13
C ARG A 151 -12.30 -2.59 -3.71
N ALA A 152 -12.50 -2.31 -2.42
CA ALA A 152 -11.52 -1.42 -1.80
C ALA A 152 -10.24 -2.26 -1.79
N PRO A 153 -9.25 -2.00 -2.64
CA PRO A 153 -8.12 -2.90 -2.76
C PRO A 153 -7.37 -2.75 -1.44
N THR A 154 -7.39 -3.78 -0.61
CA THR A 154 -6.66 -3.84 0.67
C THR A 154 -5.14 -3.67 0.48
N GLY A 155 -4.66 -3.46 -0.76
CA GLY A 155 -3.29 -3.12 -1.12
C GLY A 155 -3.11 -1.95 -2.12
N LEU A 156 -4.17 -1.27 -2.58
CA LEU A 156 -4.02 0.02 -3.26
C LEU A 156 -4.12 1.09 -2.19
N GLY A 157 -2.98 1.44 -1.61
CA GLY A 157 -2.88 2.56 -0.68
C GLY A 157 -3.52 3.82 -1.28
N ARG A 158 -3.92 4.76 -0.42
CA ARG A 158 -4.41 6.12 -0.77
C ARG A 158 -3.78 6.68 -2.05
N ASP A 159 -2.48 6.44 -2.25
CA ASP A 159 -1.70 6.85 -3.40
C ASP A 159 -2.24 6.44 -4.78
N SER A 160 -2.92 5.31 -4.91
CA SER A 160 -3.39 4.83 -6.21
C SER A 160 -4.55 5.68 -6.74
N TYR A 161 -5.38 6.19 -5.83
CA TYR A 161 -6.44 7.13 -6.14
C TYR A 161 -5.88 8.56 -6.23
N LEU A 162 -4.91 8.94 -5.39
CA LEU A 162 -4.27 10.26 -5.40
C LEU A 162 -3.44 10.54 -6.67
N HIS A 163 -2.80 9.52 -7.25
CA HIS A 163 -1.97 9.64 -8.46
C HIS A 163 -2.70 9.28 -9.76
N GLY A 164 -4.01 9.03 -9.71
CA GLY A 164 -4.86 8.79 -10.88
C GLY A 164 -4.79 9.97 -11.84
N ARG A 165 -3.93 9.85 -12.87
CA ARG A 165 -3.72 10.86 -13.90
C ARG A 165 -5.06 11.25 -14.52
N ARG A 166 -5.27 12.56 -14.66
CA ARG A 166 -6.36 13.17 -15.42
C ARG A 166 -6.41 12.56 -16.83
N HIS A 167 -7.31 11.61 -17.04
CA HIS A 167 -7.77 11.22 -18.37
C HIS A 167 -9.23 11.66 -18.54
N CYS A 168 -9.45 12.97 -18.39
CA CYS A 168 -10.53 13.64 -19.10
C CYS A 168 -9.88 14.26 -20.34
N ARG A 169 -9.93 13.55 -21.48
CA ARG A 169 -9.56 14.13 -22.77
C ARG A 169 -10.50 15.31 -23.01
N ARG A 170 -9.96 16.53 -23.06
CA ARG A 170 -10.65 17.66 -23.70
C ARG A 170 -10.82 17.30 -25.19
N SER A 171 -11.96 16.74 -25.57
CA SER A 171 -12.40 16.75 -26.96
C SER A 171 -12.83 18.17 -27.31
N GLY A 172 -12.14 18.74 -28.30
CA GLY A 172 -12.11 20.17 -28.60
C GLY A 172 -13.45 20.76 -29.04
N VAL A 173 -13.59 22.04 -28.67
CA VAL A 173 -14.44 22.98 -29.42
C VAL A 173 -13.72 23.20 -30.75
N GLY A 174 -14.37 22.80 -31.84
CA GLY A 174 -13.90 23.07 -33.18
C GLY A 174 -13.87 24.59 -33.43
N GLU A 175 -12.67 25.09 -33.70
CA GLU A 175 -12.47 26.23 -34.58
C GLU A 175 -13.10 25.93 -35.95
N SER A 176 -13.95 26.82 -36.42
CA SER A 176 -14.36 26.98 -37.83
C SER A 176 -14.79 28.44 -37.98
N ALA A 177 -13.87 29.31 -38.41
CA ALA A 177 -13.81 29.91 -39.75
C ALA A 177 -14.84 31.05 -39.94
N SER A 178 -14.38 32.31 -39.98
CA SER A 178 -14.26 33.16 -41.19
C SER A 178 -15.63 33.68 -41.66
N VAL A 179 -15.90 34.98 -41.77
CA VAL A 179 -15.27 36.03 -42.61
C VAL A 179 -15.54 37.40 -41.97
#